data_AF-A0A3N4M4P2-F1
#
_entry.id   AF-A0A3N4M4P2-F1
#
_cell.length_a   1.000
_cell.length_b   1.000
_cell.length_c   1.000
_cell.angle_alpha   90.00
_cell.angle_beta   90.00
_cell.angle_gamma   90.00
#
_symmetry.space_group_name_H-M   'P 1'
#
loop_
_entity.id
_entity.type
_entity.pdbx_description
1 polymer ?
#
loop_
_entity_poly.entity_id
_entity_poly.type
_entity_poly.pdbx_seq_one_letter_code
_entity_poly.pdbx_strand_id
1 'polypeptide(L)'
;MSKKQKSIFTKESLTFLKNYLNNPAPTGFEKEGQKLWLEYLKPYIDDTIVDPYGSAVGIINPEAAFKVVIEAHADEISWFVNYVSPEGLIYVIRNGGSDQAIAPSKRVNIHTEKGMVKAVFGWPAIHTRLRSGDGKEPQPKVDNIFLDCGARSRKEVEDLGIHVGCVVTFEDGFEELNYDYYICRAIDNRIGGFMIAEVARLLTENKQRLPFGLYIVNAVQEEVGLRGAEMIAKRIKPNVAIITDVTHDTTTPMINKNIEGEIKCGGGPSITYGPAVHNILRDLIISTAKKEKIPHQLHAVSRSTGTDTDAFAYSNDGTPSALISLPLRYMHTTVEMVKKDDIEQTIQLIYHTLLNITPKTNFHYL
;
A
#
# COMPACT_ATOMS: atom_id res chain seq x y z
N MET A 1 4.21 15.41 29.54
CA MET A 1 3.44 14.24 29.08
C MET A 1 2.17 14.75 28.42
N SER A 2 2.09 14.68 27.09
CA SER A 2 0.89 15.08 26.33
C SER A 2 -0.28 14.19 26.74
N LYS A 3 -1.47 14.76 26.97
CA LYS A 3 -2.71 13.99 27.17
C LYS A 3 -2.87 13.09 25.94
N LYS A 4 -2.81 11.76 26.10
CA LYS A 4 -3.05 10.81 25.00
C LYS A 4 -4.44 11.14 24.43
N GLN A 5 -4.48 11.65 23.21
CA GLN A 5 -5.72 12.02 22.55
C GLN A 5 -6.56 10.74 22.41
N LYS A 6 -7.88 10.85 22.57
CA LYS A 6 -8.75 9.68 22.45
C LYS A 6 -8.62 9.15 21.02
N SER A 7 -8.28 7.88 20.88
CA SER A 7 -8.12 7.22 19.57
C SER A 7 -9.38 7.39 18.72
N ILE A 8 -9.19 7.67 17.43
CA ILE A 8 -10.28 7.84 16.46
C ILE A 8 -10.86 6.52 15.97
N PHE A 9 -10.17 5.41 16.23
CA PHE A 9 -10.59 4.09 15.78
C PHE A 9 -11.70 3.52 16.66
N THR A 10 -12.74 3.03 16.00
CA THR A 10 -13.79 2.22 16.62
C THR A 10 -13.37 0.75 16.61
N LYS A 11 -14.15 -0.09 17.31
CA LYS A 11 -13.93 -1.54 17.27
C LYS A 11 -14.14 -2.06 15.83
N GLU A 12 -15.13 -1.52 15.16
CA GLU A 12 -15.51 -1.85 13.79
C GLU A 12 -14.40 -1.48 12.80
N SER A 13 -13.78 -0.29 12.93
CA SER A 13 -12.63 0.12 12.13
C SER A 13 -11.43 -0.82 12.32
N LEU A 14 -11.12 -1.20 13.56
CA LEU A 14 -10.01 -2.13 13.83
C LEU A 14 -10.30 -3.56 13.33
N THR A 15 -11.56 -4.02 13.42
CA THR A 15 -11.96 -5.30 12.84
C THR A 15 -11.83 -5.26 11.32
N PHE A 16 -12.25 -4.17 10.66
CA PHE A 16 -12.05 -4.00 9.23
C PHE A 16 -10.57 -4.00 8.86
N LEU A 17 -9.72 -3.21 9.53
CA LEU A 17 -8.28 -3.18 9.27
C LEU A 17 -7.65 -4.59 9.34
N LYS A 18 -7.95 -5.34 10.39
CA LYS A 18 -7.44 -6.72 10.57
C LYS A 18 -7.91 -7.65 9.46
N ASN A 19 -9.18 -7.59 9.07
CA ASN A 19 -9.71 -8.42 8.01
C ASN A 19 -9.14 -8.03 6.64
N TYR A 20 -8.96 -6.72 6.41
CA TYR A 20 -8.39 -6.17 5.19
C TYR A 20 -6.96 -6.65 5.02
N LEU A 21 -6.07 -6.39 6.00
CA LEU A 21 -4.67 -6.80 5.92
C LEU A 21 -4.46 -8.33 5.84
N ASN A 22 -5.31 -9.13 6.49
CA ASN A 22 -5.16 -10.59 6.44
C ASN A 22 -5.75 -11.24 5.17
N ASN A 23 -6.61 -10.54 4.43
CA ASN A 23 -7.06 -11.00 3.12
C ASN A 23 -5.91 -10.91 2.11
N PRO A 24 -5.77 -11.82 1.12
CA PRO A 24 -4.82 -11.65 0.03
C PRO A 24 -5.37 -10.71 -1.06
N ALA A 25 -4.56 -9.76 -1.53
CA ALA A 25 -4.88 -8.87 -2.66
C ALA A 25 -3.67 -8.66 -3.59
N PRO A 26 -3.03 -9.73 -4.11
CA PRO A 26 -1.80 -9.58 -4.87
C PRO A 26 -2.02 -8.83 -6.19
N THR A 27 -0.98 -8.13 -6.66
CA THR A 27 -1.02 -7.34 -7.90
C THR A 27 -1.62 -8.12 -9.09
N GLY A 28 -2.69 -7.59 -9.67
CA GLY A 28 -3.51 -8.19 -10.74
C GLY A 28 -4.65 -9.11 -10.27
N PHE A 29 -4.79 -9.34 -8.96
CA PHE A 29 -5.76 -10.26 -8.34
C PHE A 29 -6.42 -9.65 -7.10
N GLU A 30 -6.58 -8.32 -7.09
CA GLU A 30 -7.03 -7.50 -5.96
C GLU A 30 -8.54 -7.62 -5.66
N LYS A 31 -9.30 -8.27 -6.54
CA LYS A 31 -10.77 -8.28 -6.56
C LYS A 31 -11.41 -8.55 -5.19
N GLU A 32 -10.96 -9.56 -4.46
CA GLU A 32 -11.57 -9.89 -3.16
C GLU A 32 -11.22 -8.86 -2.08
N GLY A 33 -10.01 -8.28 -2.13
CA GLY A 33 -9.64 -7.14 -1.29
C GLY A 33 -10.48 -5.91 -1.59
N GLN A 34 -10.69 -5.60 -2.86
CA GLN A 34 -11.52 -4.47 -3.30
C GLN A 34 -12.98 -4.61 -2.88
N LYS A 35 -13.56 -5.82 -2.95
CA LYS A 35 -14.90 -6.08 -2.44
C LYS A 35 -14.99 -5.80 -0.94
N LEU A 36 -14.05 -6.31 -0.16
CA LEU A 36 -14.03 -6.10 1.28
C LEU A 36 -13.93 -4.61 1.64
N TRP A 37 -13.09 -3.88 0.90
CA TRP A 37 -12.92 -2.44 1.05
C TRP A 37 -14.19 -1.64 0.68
N LEU A 38 -14.79 -1.93 -0.47
CA LEU A 38 -16.03 -1.27 -0.91
C LEU A 38 -17.21 -1.52 0.04
N GLU A 39 -17.36 -2.74 0.55
CA GLU A 39 -18.43 -3.06 1.51
C GLU A 39 -18.27 -2.26 2.81
N TYR A 40 -17.03 -2.05 3.26
CA TYR A 40 -16.76 -1.18 4.42
C TYR A 40 -17.07 0.29 4.13
N LEU A 41 -16.73 0.76 2.93
CA LEU A 41 -16.86 2.16 2.54
C LEU A 41 -18.31 2.58 2.25
N LYS A 42 -19.15 1.64 1.78
CA LYS A 42 -20.51 1.83 1.30
C LYS A 42 -21.43 2.72 2.18
N PRO A 43 -21.40 2.65 3.52
CA PRO A 43 -22.25 3.51 4.35
C PRO A 43 -21.88 4.99 4.33
N TYR A 44 -20.73 5.36 3.76
CA TYR A 44 -20.11 6.68 3.85
C TYR A 44 -19.99 7.41 2.51
N ILE A 45 -20.57 6.85 1.45
CA ILE A 45 -20.45 7.34 0.07
C ILE A 45 -21.82 7.37 -0.63
N ASP A 46 -21.92 8.20 -1.67
CA ASP A 46 -23.13 8.39 -2.47
C ASP A 46 -23.17 7.50 -3.71
N ASP A 47 -21.99 7.20 -4.30
CA ASP A 47 -21.86 6.40 -5.52
C ASP A 47 -20.52 5.66 -5.57
N THR A 48 -20.36 4.74 -6.53
CA THR A 48 -19.13 3.98 -6.75
C THR A 48 -18.75 3.86 -8.22
N ILE A 49 -17.44 3.75 -8.48
CA ILE A 49 -16.90 3.32 -9.77
C ILE A 49 -16.02 2.10 -9.53
N VAL A 50 -16.11 1.10 -10.41
CA VAL A 50 -15.13 0.03 -10.52
C VAL A 50 -14.68 -0.04 -11.97
N ASP A 51 -13.39 0.13 -12.22
CA ASP A 51 -12.85 0.04 -13.58
C ASP A 51 -12.67 -1.42 -14.04
N PRO A 52 -12.44 -1.69 -15.34
CA PRO A 52 -12.28 -3.05 -15.86
C PRO A 52 -11.11 -3.85 -15.26
N TYR A 53 -10.11 -3.18 -14.68
CA TYR A 53 -8.95 -3.81 -14.06
C TYR A 53 -9.12 -4.02 -12.55
N GLY A 54 -10.11 -3.38 -11.94
CA GLY A 54 -10.50 -3.58 -10.56
C GLY A 54 -10.21 -2.41 -9.62
N SER A 55 -9.72 -1.27 -10.11
CA SER A 55 -9.62 -0.07 -9.27
C SER A 55 -11.01 0.31 -8.77
N ALA A 56 -11.17 0.45 -7.46
CA ALA A 56 -12.44 0.81 -6.84
C ALA A 56 -12.42 2.27 -6.40
N VAL A 57 -13.54 2.96 -6.56
CA VAL A 57 -13.71 4.35 -6.16
C VAL A 57 -15.02 4.51 -5.43
N GLY A 58 -14.99 5.05 -4.22
CA GLY A 58 -16.16 5.58 -3.55
C GLY A 58 -16.28 7.09 -3.80
N ILE A 59 -17.48 7.59 -4.03
CA ILE A 59 -17.71 8.99 -4.39
C ILE A 59 -18.65 9.64 -3.39
N ILE A 60 -18.26 10.81 -2.89
CA ILE A 60 -19.13 11.72 -2.15
C ILE A 60 -19.39 12.93 -3.04
N ASN A 61 -20.66 13.33 -3.17
CA ASN A 61 -21.11 14.45 -3.99
C ASN A 61 -20.73 14.32 -5.49
N PRO A 62 -21.22 13.27 -6.19
CA PRO A 62 -20.77 12.93 -7.54
C PRO A 62 -21.07 13.99 -8.61
N GLU A 63 -22.13 14.77 -8.43
CA GLU A 63 -22.58 15.80 -9.39
C GLU A 63 -21.75 17.10 -9.36
N ALA A 64 -20.84 17.24 -8.40
CA ALA A 64 -20.01 18.43 -8.30
C ALA A 64 -18.96 18.49 -9.43
N ALA A 65 -18.87 19.66 -10.07
CA ALA A 65 -17.96 19.88 -11.19
C ALA A 65 -16.48 19.88 -10.78
N PHE A 66 -16.17 20.41 -9.59
CA PHE A 66 -14.81 20.38 -9.04
C PHE A 66 -14.58 19.04 -8.34
N LYS A 67 -13.53 18.33 -8.72
CA LYS A 67 -13.24 16.97 -8.27
C LYS A 67 -11.92 16.92 -7.50
N VAL A 68 -11.96 16.35 -6.31
CA VAL A 68 -10.79 16.10 -5.47
C VAL A 68 -10.64 14.59 -5.30
N VAL A 69 -9.43 14.08 -5.47
CA VAL A 69 -9.09 12.68 -5.22
C VAL A 69 -8.31 12.55 -3.92
N ILE A 70 -8.66 11.57 -3.10
CA ILE A 70 -7.73 10.95 -2.16
C ILE A 70 -7.49 9.52 -2.59
N GLU A 71 -6.25 9.07 -2.56
CA GLU A 71 -5.89 7.81 -3.19
C GLU A 71 -4.85 7.03 -2.40
N ALA A 72 -4.98 5.71 -2.44
CA ALA A 72 -4.01 4.72 -1.99
C ALA A 72 -4.16 3.46 -2.84
N HIS A 73 -3.12 2.64 -2.92
CA HIS A 73 -3.15 1.40 -3.70
C HIS A 73 -3.60 0.19 -2.86
N ALA A 74 -4.26 -0.75 -3.53
CA ALA A 74 -4.90 -1.91 -2.92
C ALA A 74 -4.06 -3.18 -3.02
N ASP A 75 -3.10 -3.20 -3.95
CA ASP A 75 -2.33 -4.39 -4.25
C ASP A 75 -1.22 -4.65 -3.25
N GLU A 76 -0.70 -5.87 -3.31
CA GLU A 76 0.48 -6.29 -2.57
C GLU A 76 1.41 -7.08 -3.48
N ILE A 77 2.71 -6.96 -3.22
CA ILE A 77 3.72 -7.77 -3.89
C ILE A 77 3.52 -9.26 -3.62
N SER A 78 3.86 -10.07 -4.61
CA SER A 78 3.67 -11.52 -4.59
C SER A 78 4.64 -12.22 -5.54
N TRP A 79 4.39 -13.51 -5.77
CA TRP A 79 5.12 -14.30 -6.76
C TRP A 79 4.16 -15.00 -7.71
N PHE A 80 4.61 -15.24 -8.95
CA PHE A 80 3.95 -16.17 -9.85
C PHE A 80 4.69 -17.49 -9.88
N VAL A 81 3.94 -18.59 -9.92
CA VAL A 81 4.46 -19.89 -10.36
C VAL A 81 4.90 -19.77 -11.81
N ASN A 82 6.17 -20.04 -12.07
CA ASN A 82 6.81 -19.92 -13.38
C ASN A 82 7.14 -21.28 -14.00
N TYR A 83 7.52 -22.27 -13.17
CA TYR A 83 7.89 -23.60 -13.64
C TYR A 83 7.66 -24.64 -12.55
N VAL A 84 7.22 -25.84 -12.95
CA VAL A 84 7.08 -27.01 -12.06
C VAL A 84 8.01 -28.11 -12.56
N SER A 85 8.92 -28.54 -11.70
CA SER A 85 9.92 -29.57 -12.01
C SER A 85 9.31 -30.98 -12.04
N PRO A 86 9.96 -31.95 -12.71
CA PRO A 86 9.54 -33.35 -12.68
C PRO A 86 9.40 -33.93 -11.27
N GLU A 87 10.23 -33.45 -10.32
CA GLU A 87 10.26 -33.85 -8.91
C GLU A 87 9.17 -33.18 -8.06
N GLY A 88 8.42 -32.22 -8.61
CA GLY A 88 7.36 -31.52 -7.90
C GLY A 88 7.79 -30.20 -7.22
N LEU A 89 9.00 -29.70 -7.49
CA LEU A 89 9.42 -28.38 -7.02
C LEU A 89 8.85 -27.27 -7.90
N ILE A 90 8.50 -26.15 -7.28
CA ILE A 90 7.79 -25.05 -7.94
C ILE A 90 8.68 -23.81 -7.94
N TYR A 91 9.11 -23.37 -9.11
CA TYR A 91 9.96 -22.19 -9.30
C TYR A 91 9.10 -20.96 -9.60
N VAL A 92 9.54 -19.81 -9.11
CA VAL A 92 8.74 -18.59 -9.11
C VAL A 92 9.43 -17.43 -9.80
N ILE A 93 8.63 -16.45 -10.24
CA ILE A 93 9.09 -15.12 -10.66
C ILE A 93 8.37 -14.06 -9.83
N ARG A 94 8.98 -12.88 -9.71
CA ARG A 94 8.39 -11.78 -8.95
C ARG A 94 7.12 -11.24 -9.61
N ASN A 95 6.16 -10.85 -8.80
CA ASN A 95 5.03 -10.01 -9.15
C ASN A 95 5.08 -8.78 -8.21
N GLY A 96 5.65 -7.67 -8.70
CA GLY A 96 6.06 -6.56 -7.85
C GLY A 96 7.42 -6.77 -7.15
N GLY A 97 7.77 -5.88 -6.22
CA GLY A 97 9.09 -5.76 -5.61
C GLY A 97 9.48 -6.77 -4.52
N SER A 98 9.07 -8.04 -4.60
CA SER A 98 9.33 -9.05 -3.55
C SER A 98 10.83 -9.34 -3.31
N ASP A 99 11.25 -9.23 -2.05
CA ASP A 99 12.62 -9.55 -1.61
C ASP A 99 12.85 -11.07 -1.50
N GLN A 100 13.70 -11.59 -2.38
CA GLN A 100 14.13 -12.98 -2.37
C GLN A 100 15.00 -13.36 -1.16
N ALA A 101 15.67 -12.40 -0.51
CA ALA A 101 16.57 -12.68 0.60
C ALA A 101 15.83 -13.21 1.84
N ILE A 102 14.58 -12.78 2.03
CA ILE A 102 13.72 -13.23 3.14
C ILE A 102 12.91 -14.48 2.82
N ALA A 103 12.86 -14.89 1.54
CA ALA A 103 11.99 -15.97 1.10
C ALA A 103 12.30 -17.31 1.79
N PRO A 104 13.57 -17.78 1.89
CA PRO A 104 13.87 -19.03 2.58
C PRO A 104 13.24 -19.14 3.97
N SER A 105 12.67 -20.30 4.28
CA SER A 105 11.99 -20.58 5.56
C SER A 105 10.65 -19.87 5.75
N LYS A 106 10.12 -19.17 4.73
CA LYS A 106 8.76 -18.63 4.78
C LYS A 106 7.73 -19.65 4.31
N ARG A 107 6.56 -19.55 4.93
CA ARG A 107 5.35 -20.27 4.52
C ARG A 107 4.54 -19.38 3.58
N VAL A 108 3.92 -20.01 2.59
CA VAL A 108 3.16 -19.32 1.56
C VAL A 108 1.85 -20.04 1.26
N ASN A 109 0.93 -19.31 0.64
CA ASN A 109 -0.29 -19.82 0.06
C ASN A 109 -0.19 -19.68 -1.46
N ILE A 110 -0.34 -20.79 -2.18
CA ILE A 110 -0.50 -20.82 -3.63
C ILE A 110 -1.99 -20.79 -3.94
N HIS A 111 -2.43 -19.78 -4.67
CA HIS A 111 -3.84 -19.58 -5.02
C HIS A 111 -4.17 -20.34 -6.30
N THR A 112 -5.10 -21.29 -6.20
CA THR A 112 -5.55 -22.12 -7.33
C THR A 112 -7.07 -22.08 -7.46
N GLU A 113 -7.61 -22.55 -8.59
CA GLU A 113 -9.06 -22.70 -8.78
C GLU A 113 -9.70 -23.70 -7.81
N LYS A 114 -8.92 -24.66 -7.28
CA LYS A 114 -9.37 -25.66 -6.29
C LYS A 114 -9.27 -25.15 -4.84
N GLY A 115 -8.83 -23.91 -4.64
CA GLY A 115 -8.58 -23.31 -3.34
C GLY A 115 -7.09 -23.09 -3.06
N MET A 116 -6.79 -22.62 -1.84
CA MET A 116 -5.42 -22.33 -1.42
C MET A 116 -4.66 -23.62 -1.09
N VAL A 117 -3.45 -23.76 -1.63
CA VAL A 117 -2.51 -24.83 -1.31
C VAL A 117 -1.35 -24.25 -0.49
N LYS A 118 -1.03 -24.90 0.64
CA LYS A 118 0.10 -24.49 1.49
C LYS A 118 1.41 -24.96 0.88
N ALA A 119 2.42 -24.10 0.90
CA ALA A 119 3.78 -24.46 0.50
C ALA A 119 4.81 -23.71 1.37
N VAL A 120 6.07 -24.08 1.23
CA VAL A 120 7.18 -23.40 1.89
C VAL A 120 8.26 -23.05 0.89
N PHE A 121 8.93 -21.92 1.10
CA PHE A 121 10.18 -21.63 0.42
C PHE A 121 11.29 -22.52 1.00
N GLY A 122 11.74 -23.47 0.17
CA GLY A 122 12.80 -24.40 0.52
C GLY A 122 14.18 -23.75 0.45
N TRP A 123 15.11 -24.24 1.27
CA TRP A 123 16.52 -23.86 1.19
C TRP A 123 17.40 -24.97 1.78
N PRO A 124 18.52 -25.35 1.14
CA PRO A 124 19.36 -26.44 1.63
C PRO A 124 19.91 -26.14 3.03
N ALA A 125 20.09 -27.19 3.83
CA ALA A 125 20.71 -27.08 5.16
C ALA A 125 22.12 -26.49 5.04
N ILE A 126 22.52 -25.67 6.02
CA ILE A 126 23.82 -24.97 5.96
C ILE A 126 25.03 -25.90 5.76
N HIS A 127 24.98 -27.11 6.31
CA HIS A 127 26.06 -28.10 6.23
C HIS A 127 26.09 -28.90 4.90
N THR A 128 25.11 -28.71 4.01
CA THR A 128 25.09 -29.37 2.68
C THR A 128 25.37 -28.39 1.54
N ARG A 129 25.47 -27.09 1.82
CA ARG A 129 25.68 -26.06 0.81
C ARG A 129 27.08 -26.15 0.24
N LEU A 130 27.15 -26.19 -1.09
CA LEU A 130 28.41 -26.08 -1.81
C LEU A 130 28.81 -24.61 -1.88
N ARG A 131 30.04 -24.32 -1.45
CA ARG A 131 30.60 -22.97 -1.56
C ARG A 131 30.89 -22.67 -3.02
N SER A 132 30.63 -21.44 -3.42
CA SER A 132 30.98 -20.94 -4.75
C SER A 132 32.51 -20.94 -4.93
N GLY A 133 32.99 -20.81 -6.17
CA GLY A 133 34.44 -20.78 -6.47
C GLY A 133 35.22 -19.66 -5.75
N ASP A 134 34.53 -18.63 -5.27
CA ASP A 134 35.07 -17.54 -4.45
C ASP A 134 34.94 -17.78 -2.91
N GLY A 135 34.56 -18.98 -2.51
CA GLY A 135 34.45 -19.41 -1.10
C GLY A 135 33.19 -18.93 -0.37
N LYS A 136 32.26 -18.26 -1.06
CA LYS A 136 31.02 -17.75 -0.44
C LYS A 136 29.90 -18.78 -0.40
N GLU A 137 29.09 -18.68 0.65
CA GLU A 137 27.82 -19.40 0.76
C GLU A 137 26.85 -18.97 -0.34
N PRO A 138 26.09 -19.91 -0.94
CA PRO A 138 25.06 -19.56 -1.90
C PRO A 138 24.03 -18.64 -1.23
N GLN A 139 23.66 -17.58 -1.95
CA GLN A 139 22.64 -16.63 -1.50
C GLN A 139 21.32 -16.88 -2.23
N PRO A 140 20.18 -16.61 -1.57
CA PRO A 140 18.88 -16.64 -2.21
C PRO A 140 18.81 -15.64 -3.37
N LYS A 141 18.37 -16.13 -4.52
CA LYS A 141 18.18 -15.40 -5.76
C LYS A 141 16.89 -15.88 -6.40
N VAL A 142 16.26 -15.04 -7.23
CA VAL A 142 15.01 -15.41 -7.92
C VAL A 142 15.18 -16.68 -8.76
N ASP A 143 16.37 -16.90 -9.34
CA ASP A 143 16.68 -18.06 -10.18
C ASP A 143 16.94 -19.37 -9.40
N ASN A 144 17.06 -19.33 -8.07
CA ASN A 144 17.39 -20.49 -7.24
C ASN A 144 16.46 -20.74 -6.05
N ILE A 145 15.51 -19.85 -5.78
CA ILE A 145 14.44 -20.10 -4.82
C ILE A 145 13.35 -20.96 -5.46
N PHE A 146 12.73 -21.80 -4.65
CA PHE A 146 11.65 -22.69 -5.06
C PHE A 146 10.70 -22.92 -3.88
N LEU A 147 9.47 -23.28 -4.21
CA LEU A 147 8.46 -23.72 -3.29
C LEU A 147 8.36 -25.24 -3.29
N ASP A 148 8.04 -25.77 -2.12
CA ASP A 148 7.71 -27.17 -1.90
C ASP A 148 6.36 -27.25 -1.20
N CYS A 149 5.41 -27.96 -1.80
CA CYS A 149 4.08 -28.23 -1.24
C CYS A 149 3.90 -29.69 -0.81
N GLY A 150 5.00 -30.46 -0.73
CA GLY A 150 5.01 -31.89 -0.38
C GLY A 150 4.71 -32.83 -1.55
N ALA A 151 4.59 -32.31 -2.76
CA ALA A 151 4.37 -33.12 -3.96
C ALA A 151 5.67 -33.83 -4.40
N ARG A 152 5.53 -35.04 -4.93
CA ARG A 152 6.66 -35.91 -5.35
C ARG A 152 6.87 -35.95 -6.86
N SER A 153 5.96 -35.30 -7.59
CA SER A 153 6.06 -35.18 -9.03
C SER A 153 5.31 -33.97 -9.53
N ARG A 154 5.65 -33.55 -10.76
CA ARG A 154 4.87 -32.55 -11.49
C ARG A 154 3.37 -32.86 -11.52
N LYS A 155 3.01 -34.13 -11.72
CA LYS A 155 1.61 -34.56 -11.79
C LYS A 155 0.88 -34.31 -10.48
N GLU A 156 1.51 -34.60 -9.34
CA GLU A 156 0.90 -34.35 -8.02
C GLU A 156 0.69 -32.84 -7.78
N VAL A 157 1.60 -31.98 -8.24
CA VAL A 157 1.43 -30.52 -8.20
C VAL A 157 0.23 -30.08 -9.06
N GLU A 158 0.13 -30.58 -10.30
CA GLU A 158 -0.98 -30.28 -11.20
C GLU A 158 -2.33 -30.82 -10.66
N ASP A 159 -2.33 -31.98 -10.02
CA ASP A 159 -3.52 -32.58 -9.38
C ASP A 159 -4.03 -31.69 -8.22
N LEU A 160 -3.15 -30.97 -7.52
CA LEU A 160 -3.51 -29.94 -6.53
C LEU A 160 -4.09 -28.66 -7.16
N GLY A 161 -4.08 -28.54 -8.50
CA GLY A 161 -4.57 -27.38 -9.24
C GLY A 161 -3.50 -26.29 -9.43
N ILE A 162 -2.25 -26.54 -9.07
CA ILE A 162 -1.16 -25.58 -9.26
C ILE A 162 -0.70 -25.63 -10.72
N HIS A 163 -0.61 -24.46 -11.35
CA HIS A 163 -0.12 -24.30 -12.72
C HIS A 163 0.71 -23.02 -12.86
N VAL A 164 1.40 -22.88 -14.01
CA VAL A 164 2.08 -21.62 -14.37
C VAL A 164 1.09 -20.47 -14.37
N GLY A 165 1.40 -19.39 -13.67
CA GLY A 165 0.52 -18.24 -13.47
C GLY A 165 -0.29 -18.27 -12.17
N CYS A 166 -0.27 -19.36 -11.39
CA CYS A 166 -0.79 -19.32 -10.01
C CYS A 166 -0.02 -18.27 -9.20
N VAL A 167 -0.76 -17.47 -8.43
CA VAL A 167 -0.18 -16.45 -7.56
C VAL A 167 0.17 -17.06 -6.21
N VAL A 168 1.24 -16.56 -5.61
CA VAL A 168 1.74 -17.01 -4.33
C VAL A 168 1.91 -15.81 -3.40
N THR A 169 1.27 -15.86 -2.24
CA THR A 169 1.39 -14.83 -1.19
C THR A 169 2.01 -15.43 0.06
N PHE A 170 2.70 -14.61 0.86
CA PHE A 170 3.16 -15.03 2.19
C PHE A 170 1.97 -15.33 3.12
N GLU A 171 2.19 -16.22 4.10
CA GLU A 171 1.14 -16.58 5.09
C GLU A 171 1.07 -15.58 6.25
N ASP A 172 2.15 -14.85 6.54
CA ASP A 172 2.24 -13.89 7.65
C ASP A 172 1.04 -12.92 7.67
N GLY A 173 0.58 -12.59 8.88
CA GLY A 173 -0.67 -11.87 9.10
C GLY A 173 -0.54 -10.74 10.13
N PHE A 174 -1.66 -10.10 10.45
CA PHE A 174 -1.69 -8.94 11.35
C PHE A 174 -1.39 -9.32 12.80
N GLU A 175 -0.43 -8.62 13.41
CA GLU A 175 -0.17 -8.69 14.85
C GLU A 175 0.06 -7.29 15.44
N GLU A 176 -0.24 -7.15 16.73
CA GLU A 176 0.10 -5.95 17.50
C GLU A 176 1.30 -6.27 18.39
N LEU A 177 2.36 -5.49 18.20
CA LEU A 177 3.54 -5.53 19.03
C LEU A 177 3.46 -4.49 20.15
N ASN A 178 4.45 -4.53 21.04
CA ASN A 178 4.59 -3.59 22.14
C ASN A 178 4.55 -2.12 21.66
N TYR A 179 4.06 -1.23 22.52
CA TYR A 179 4.06 0.22 22.31
C TYR A 179 3.29 0.68 21.06
N ASP A 180 2.14 0.06 20.81
CA ASP A 180 1.18 0.44 19.77
C ASP A 180 1.79 0.34 18.34
N TYR A 181 2.58 -0.70 18.08
CA TYR A 181 3.10 -1.01 16.74
C TYR A 181 2.28 -2.12 16.10
N TYR A 182 1.94 -1.96 14.83
CA TYR A 182 1.29 -3.01 14.02
C TYR A 182 2.29 -3.61 13.06
N ILE A 183 2.23 -4.93 12.91
CA ILE A 183 2.96 -5.66 11.89
C ILE A 183 2.02 -6.46 11.00
N CYS A 184 2.36 -6.55 9.73
CA CYS A 184 1.72 -7.43 8.76
C CYS A 184 2.60 -7.54 7.51
N ARG A 185 2.27 -8.48 6.62
CA ARG A 185 2.59 -8.30 5.19
C ARG A 185 1.64 -7.27 4.59
N ALA A 186 2.01 -6.65 3.47
CA ALA A 186 1.11 -5.78 2.70
C ALA A 186 0.53 -4.62 3.51
N ILE A 187 1.28 -4.09 4.49
CA ILE A 187 0.94 -2.77 5.04
C ILE A 187 1.11 -1.74 3.93
N ASP A 188 2.19 -1.85 3.16
CA ASP A 188 2.33 -1.23 1.84
C ASP A 188 1.34 -1.86 0.84
N ASN A 189 0.35 -1.11 0.33
CA ASN A 189 -0.20 0.16 0.84
C ASN A 189 -1.65 -0.03 1.28
N ARG A 190 -2.00 -1.24 1.71
CA ARG A 190 -3.34 -1.53 2.21
C ARG A 190 -3.66 -0.73 3.48
N ILE A 191 -2.66 -0.26 4.21
CA ILE A 191 -2.89 0.71 5.27
C ILE A 191 -3.39 2.06 4.73
N GLY A 192 -2.90 2.52 3.57
CA GLY A 192 -3.40 3.69 2.86
C GLY A 192 -4.87 3.52 2.49
N GLY A 193 -5.24 2.38 1.92
CA GLY A 193 -6.64 2.04 1.63
C GLY A 193 -7.54 2.11 2.86
N PHE A 194 -7.06 1.62 4.01
CA PHE A 194 -7.75 1.80 5.29
C PHE A 194 -7.85 3.28 5.71
N MET A 195 -6.77 4.05 5.59
CA MET A 195 -6.73 5.45 6.00
C MET A 195 -7.73 6.31 5.21
N ILE A 196 -7.79 6.17 3.89
CA ILE A 196 -8.72 6.94 3.06
C ILE A 196 -10.20 6.55 3.31
N ALA A 197 -10.46 5.28 3.67
CA ALA A 197 -11.80 4.84 4.06
C ALA A 197 -12.22 5.43 5.41
N GLU A 198 -11.29 5.52 6.38
CA GLU A 198 -11.53 6.20 7.65
C GLU A 198 -11.77 7.70 7.49
N VAL A 199 -11.13 8.36 6.51
CA VAL A 199 -11.43 9.76 6.18
C VAL A 199 -12.90 9.91 5.75
N ALA A 200 -13.39 9.04 4.86
CA ALA A 200 -14.79 9.04 4.42
C ALA A 200 -15.77 8.80 5.59
N ARG A 201 -15.45 7.85 6.46
CA ARG A 201 -16.21 7.59 7.70
C ARG A 201 -16.29 8.84 8.57
N LEU A 202 -15.16 9.48 8.86
CA LEU A 202 -15.09 10.67 9.71
C LEU A 202 -15.84 11.85 9.10
N LEU A 203 -15.76 12.07 7.79
CA LEU A 203 -16.54 13.10 7.09
C LEU A 203 -18.05 12.89 7.31
N THR A 204 -18.51 11.66 7.17
CA THR A 204 -19.92 11.29 7.35
C THR A 204 -20.38 11.43 8.80
N GLU A 205 -19.64 10.84 9.75
CA GLU A 205 -19.99 10.88 11.19
C GLU A 205 -19.96 12.30 11.76
N ASN A 206 -19.00 13.13 11.32
CA ASN A 206 -18.91 14.53 11.70
C ASN A 206 -19.85 15.43 10.88
N LYS A 207 -20.69 14.86 10.01
CA LYS A 207 -21.69 15.55 9.18
C LYS A 207 -21.10 16.69 8.35
N GLN A 208 -19.88 16.49 7.85
CA GLN A 208 -19.21 17.45 6.99
C GLN A 208 -19.85 17.43 5.59
N ARG A 209 -19.87 18.60 4.95
CA ARG A 209 -20.34 18.76 3.57
C ARG A 209 -19.23 19.42 2.77
N LEU A 210 -18.77 18.74 1.73
CA LEU A 210 -17.69 19.21 0.88
C LEU A 210 -18.24 20.02 -0.29
N PRO A 211 -17.66 21.17 -0.64
CA PRO A 211 -18.09 22.00 -1.76
C PRO A 211 -17.64 21.45 -3.13
N PHE A 212 -17.17 20.21 -3.18
CA PHE A 212 -16.61 19.51 -4.34
C PHE A 212 -16.99 18.03 -4.29
N GLY A 213 -16.77 17.32 -5.39
CA GLY A 213 -16.91 15.86 -5.44
C GLY A 213 -15.63 15.22 -4.93
N LEU A 214 -15.72 14.41 -3.88
CA LEU A 214 -14.59 13.66 -3.34
C LEU A 214 -14.62 12.25 -3.90
N TYR A 215 -13.53 11.86 -4.55
CA TYR A 215 -13.30 10.53 -5.09
C TYR A 215 -12.26 9.85 -4.21
N ILE A 216 -12.71 8.86 -3.43
CA ILE A 216 -11.86 8.01 -2.59
C ILE A 216 -11.45 6.83 -3.44
N VAL A 217 -10.21 6.81 -3.92
CA VAL A 217 -9.70 5.84 -4.89
C VAL A 217 -8.83 4.81 -4.18
N ASN A 218 -9.15 3.54 -4.39
CA ASN A 218 -8.31 2.40 -4.02
C ASN A 218 -7.77 1.80 -5.33
N ALA A 219 -6.59 2.23 -5.77
CA ALA A 219 -6.02 1.85 -7.06
C ALA A 219 -5.51 0.40 -7.06
N VAL A 220 -5.29 -0.18 -8.24
CA VAL A 220 -4.68 -1.51 -8.41
C VAL A 220 -3.36 -1.40 -9.16
N GLN A 221 -2.49 -2.40 -9.06
CA GLN A 221 -1.27 -2.51 -9.85
C GLN A 221 -0.30 -1.33 -9.72
N GLU A 222 -0.15 -0.79 -8.51
CA GLU A 222 0.88 0.21 -8.22
C GLU A 222 2.28 -0.42 -8.34
N GLU A 223 2.45 -1.60 -7.75
CA GLU A 223 3.73 -2.30 -7.53
C GLU A 223 4.44 -2.75 -8.81
N VAL A 224 3.76 -2.61 -9.95
CA VAL A 224 4.25 -2.95 -11.30
C VAL A 224 4.27 -1.73 -12.24
N GLY A 225 4.10 -0.53 -11.68
CA GLY A 225 4.30 0.75 -12.37
C GLY A 225 3.06 1.64 -12.41
N LEU A 226 2.38 1.82 -11.28
CA LEU A 226 1.38 2.88 -11.06
C LEU A 226 0.13 2.77 -11.96
N ARG A 227 -0.20 1.56 -12.43
CA ARG A 227 -1.08 1.39 -13.60
C ARG A 227 -2.54 1.72 -13.29
N GLY A 228 -3.04 1.34 -12.12
CA GLY A 228 -4.39 1.68 -11.67
C GLY A 228 -4.59 3.18 -11.58
N ALA A 229 -3.64 3.91 -10.98
CA ALA A 229 -3.71 5.36 -10.90
C ALA A 229 -3.65 6.04 -12.27
N GLU A 230 -2.80 5.58 -13.21
CA GLU A 230 -2.80 6.11 -14.59
C GLU A 230 -4.19 6.00 -15.24
N MET A 231 -4.84 4.84 -15.09
CA MET A 231 -6.17 4.59 -15.64
C MET A 231 -7.26 5.43 -14.95
N ILE A 232 -7.23 5.52 -13.62
CA ILE A 232 -8.20 6.26 -12.84
C ILE A 232 -8.04 7.77 -13.03
N ALA A 233 -6.82 8.30 -13.04
CA ALA A 233 -6.57 9.71 -13.27
C ALA A 233 -7.13 10.18 -14.62
N LYS A 234 -6.97 9.35 -15.67
CA LYS A 234 -7.55 9.61 -17.00
C LYS A 234 -9.08 9.53 -17.01
N ARG A 235 -9.67 8.65 -16.21
CA ARG A 235 -11.12 8.46 -16.10
C ARG A 235 -11.79 9.61 -15.33
N ILE A 236 -11.28 9.93 -14.14
CA ILE A 236 -11.87 10.93 -13.23
C ILE A 236 -11.63 12.35 -13.75
N LYS A 237 -10.41 12.60 -14.27
CA LYS A 237 -9.88 13.94 -14.60
C LYS A 237 -10.00 14.89 -13.39
N PRO A 238 -9.31 14.58 -12.28
CA PRO A 238 -9.43 15.37 -11.06
C PRO A 238 -8.84 16.78 -11.21
N ASN A 239 -9.32 17.71 -10.39
CA ASN A 239 -8.71 19.04 -10.28
C ASN A 239 -7.56 19.05 -9.26
N VAL A 240 -7.62 18.16 -8.27
CA VAL A 240 -6.64 18.02 -7.18
C VAL A 240 -6.57 16.56 -6.78
N ALA A 241 -5.37 16.05 -6.49
CA ALA A 241 -5.17 14.71 -5.94
C ALA A 241 -4.26 14.74 -4.71
N ILE A 242 -4.65 14.05 -3.65
CA ILE A 242 -3.81 13.80 -2.47
C ILE A 242 -3.61 12.30 -2.37
N ILE A 243 -2.39 11.86 -2.63
CA ILE A 243 -2.02 10.46 -2.61
C ILE A 243 -1.46 10.16 -1.22
N THR A 244 -1.82 9.01 -0.68
CA THR A 244 -1.21 8.47 0.53
C THR A 244 -0.56 7.14 0.23
N ASP A 245 0.68 7.02 0.68
CA ASP A 245 1.48 5.82 0.55
C ASP A 245 2.30 5.60 1.82
N VAL A 246 3.14 4.60 1.86
CA VAL A 246 4.13 4.44 2.92
C VAL A 246 5.46 5.11 2.53
N THR A 247 6.36 5.24 3.50
CA THR A 247 7.74 5.69 3.26
C THR A 247 8.67 5.06 4.29
N HIS A 248 9.97 5.12 4.06
CA HIS A 248 10.93 4.41 4.91
C HIS A 248 11.18 5.11 6.25
N ASP A 249 11.05 4.38 7.36
CA ASP A 249 11.68 4.75 8.63
C ASP A 249 13.21 4.55 8.51
N THR A 250 13.92 5.67 8.36
CA THR A 250 15.36 5.74 8.14
C THR A 250 16.19 5.63 9.42
N THR A 251 15.55 5.32 10.56
CA THR A 251 16.25 4.89 11.78
C THR A 251 16.55 3.39 11.80
N THR A 252 16.04 2.64 10.83
CA THR A 252 16.40 1.23 10.62
C THR A 252 17.92 1.10 10.37
N PRO A 253 18.61 0.14 11.01
CA PRO A 253 20.04 -0.07 10.79
C PRO A 253 20.38 -0.21 9.31
N MET A 254 21.55 0.30 8.92
CA MET A 254 22.08 0.28 7.55
C MET A 254 21.40 1.22 6.54
N ILE A 255 20.37 1.99 6.93
CA ILE A 255 19.84 3.09 6.11
C ILE A 255 20.64 4.36 6.38
N ASN A 256 21.13 5.01 5.31
CA ASN A 256 21.89 6.26 5.42
C ASN A 256 20.97 7.48 5.29
N LYS A 257 20.72 8.15 6.42
CA LYS A 257 19.89 9.37 6.47
C LYS A 257 20.43 10.53 5.63
N ASN A 258 21.73 10.58 5.34
CA ASN A 258 22.30 11.60 4.46
C ASN A 258 21.86 11.42 3.00
N ILE A 259 21.38 10.22 2.64
CA ILE A 259 20.90 9.87 1.31
C ILE A 259 19.37 9.87 1.29
N GLU A 260 18.75 9.17 2.25
CA GLU A 260 17.29 8.92 2.24
C GLU A 260 16.47 9.98 2.99
N GLY A 261 17.12 10.90 3.72
CA GLY A 261 16.47 11.83 4.63
C GLY A 261 16.18 11.23 6.01
N GLU A 262 15.65 12.06 6.92
CA GLU A 262 15.28 11.62 8.26
C GLU A 262 13.77 11.49 8.40
N ILE A 263 13.29 10.24 8.47
CA ILE A 263 11.90 9.89 8.72
C ILE A 263 11.89 8.75 9.74
N LYS A 264 10.94 8.77 10.68
CA LYS A 264 10.80 7.73 11.71
C LYS A 264 9.35 7.45 12.07
N CYS A 265 9.06 6.20 12.42
CA CYS A 265 7.80 5.85 13.06
C CYS A 265 7.68 6.57 14.42
N GLY A 266 6.48 7.05 14.73
CA GLY A 266 6.14 7.92 15.85
C GLY A 266 6.45 9.40 15.65
N GLY A 267 6.93 9.79 14.46
CA GLY A 267 7.18 11.18 14.09
C GLY A 267 5.96 11.88 13.43
N GLY A 268 4.87 11.16 13.21
CA GLY A 268 3.73 11.61 12.41
C GLY A 268 3.93 11.43 10.90
N PRO A 269 2.91 11.73 10.07
CA PRO A 269 2.96 11.64 8.61
C PRO A 269 4.14 12.41 8.01
N SER A 270 4.68 11.87 6.92
CA SER A 270 5.70 12.52 6.09
C SER A 270 5.03 13.30 4.96
N ILE A 271 5.39 14.57 4.79
CA ILE A 271 4.92 15.42 3.69
C ILE A 271 6.08 15.64 2.72
N THR A 272 5.87 15.25 1.46
CA THR A 272 6.95 15.19 0.48
C THR A 272 7.14 16.50 -0.28
N TYR A 273 8.40 16.83 -0.56
CA TYR A 273 8.84 17.79 -1.56
C TYR A 273 9.37 17.01 -2.76
N GLY A 274 8.97 17.39 -3.97
CA GLY A 274 9.50 16.80 -5.19
C GLY A 274 8.85 17.44 -6.43
N PRO A 275 9.38 17.20 -7.64
CA PRO A 275 8.84 17.79 -8.87
C PRO A 275 7.40 17.38 -9.17
N ALA A 276 6.99 16.17 -8.81
CA ALA A 276 5.61 15.69 -8.94
C ALA A 276 4.68 16.21 -7.83
N VAL A 277 5.23 16.84 -6.77
CA VAL A 277 4.47 17.35 -5.64
C VAL A 277 4.23 18.85 -5.79
N HIS A 278 2.96 19.22 -5.97
CA HIS A 278 2.51 20.58 -6.22
C HIS A 278 2.70 21.48 -4.99
N ASN A 279 3.45 22.58 -5.13
CA ASN A 279 3.87 23.46 -4.05
C ASN A 279 2.70 24.06 -3.27
N ILE A 280 1.70 24.61 -3.94
CA ILE A 280 0.54 25.24 -3.27
C ILE A 280 -0.25 24.21 -2.46
N LEU A 281 -0.40 22.99 -2.99
CA LEU A 281 -1.15 21.94 -2.33
C LEU A 281 -0.37 21.38 -1.13
N ARG A 282 0.93 21.14 -1.30
CA ARG A 282 1.84 20.77 -0.21
C ARG A 282 1.84 21.82 0.90
N ASP A 283 1.91 23.10 0.56
CA ASP A 283 1.94 24.18 1.56
C ASP A 283 0.59 24.29 2.29
N LEU A 284 -0.53 24.02 1.61
CA LEU A 284 -1.84 23.87 2.24
C LEU A 284 -1.84 22.71 3.26
N ILE A 285 -1.29 21.54 2.91
CA ILE A 285 -1.17 20.38 3.82
C ILE A 285 -0.29 20.75 5.03
N ILE A 286 0.88 21.34 4.82
CA ILE A 286 1.80 21.75 5.91
C ILE A 286 1.11 22.78 6.83
N SER A 287 0.41 23.76 6.25
CA SER A 287 -0.31 24.77 7.03
C SER A 287 -1.44 24.15 7.84
N THR A 288 -2.13 23.15 7.30
CA THR A 288 -3.17 22.37 7.97
C THR A 288 -2.57 21.59 9.15
N ALA A 289 -1.47 20.87 8.94
CA ALA A 289 -0.78 20.14 10.01
C ALA A 289 -0.37 21.08 11.16
N LYS A 290 0.17 22.26 10.84
CA LYS A 290 0.53 23.28 11.84
C LYS A 290 -0.68 23.83 12.60
N LYS A 291 -1.77 24.15 11.90
CA LYS A 291 -3.01 24.69 12.49
C LYS A 291 -3.66 23.70 13.44
N GLU A 292 -3.77 22.45 13.02
CA GLU A 292 -4.40 21.37 13.79
C GLU A 292 -3.42 20.71 14.79
N LYS A 293 -2.16 21.18 14.84
CA LYS A 293 -1.09 20.68 15.71
C LYS A 293 -0.81 19.19 15.54
N ILE A 294 -0.91 18.72 14.30
CA ILE A 294 -0.57 17.35 13.91
C ILE A 294 0.96 17.28 13.71
N PRO A 295 1.67 16.42 14.46
CA PRO A 295 3.08 16.15 14.19
C PRO A 295 3.27 15.70 12.75
N HIS A 296 4.30 16.21 12.08
CA HIS A 296 4.61 15.84 10.70
C HIS A 296 6.10 15.95 10.46
N GLN A 297 6.55 15.21 9.46
CA GLN A 297 7.93 15.16 9.00
C GLN A 297 7.97 15.69 7.56
N LEU A 298 9.13 16.19 7.14
CA LEU A 298 9.33 16.65 5.77
C LEU A 298 10.31 15.71 5.08
N HIS A 299 9.94 15.25 3.89
CA HIS A 299 10.78 14.40 3.06
C HIS A 299 11.01 15.04 1.72
N ALA A 300 12.16 14.78 1.10
CA ALA A 300 12.48 15.32 -0.21
C ALA A 300 12.84 14.16 -1.15
N VAL A 301 12.22 14.15 -2.32
CA VAL A 301 12.51 13.22 -3.40
C VAL A 301 12.97 14.01 -4.62
N SER A 302 13.82 13.37 -5.43
CA SER A 302 14.46 14.05 -6.57
C SER A 302 13.68 13.86 -7.87
N ARG A 303 13.86 12.74 -8.55
CA ARG A 303 13.35 12.52 -9.91
C ARG A 303 11.88 12.10 -9.96
N SER A 304 11.44 11.33 -8.97
CA SER A 304 10.14 10.66 -8.92
C SER A 304 9.83 10.39 -7.45
N THR A 305 8.54 10.36 -7.12
CA THR A 305 8.10 9.90 -5.79
C THR A 305 8.15 8.39 -5.68
N GLY A 306 8.02 7.68 -6.80
CA GLY A 306 7.88 6.22 -6.83
C GLY A 306 6.53 5.75 -6.31
N THR A 307 5.52 6.62 -6.35
CA THR A 307 4.15 6.37 -5.89
C THR A 307 3.17 6.82 -6.96
N ASP A 308 1.89 6.48 -6.78
CA ASP A 308 0.80 6.94 -7.64
C ASP A 308 0.67 8.47 -7.77
N THR A 309 1.33 9.24 -6.89
CA THR A 309 1.49 10.71 -7.05
C THR A 309 2.05 11.07 -8.42
N ASP A 310 3.02 10.29 -8.93
CA ASP A 310 3.63 10.55 -10.23
C ASP A 310 2.60 10.35 -11.36
N ALA A 311 1.79 9.29 -11.28
CA ALA A 311 0.74 9.01 -12.26
C ALA A 311 -0.32 10.12 -12.29
N PHE A 312 -0.78 10.59 -11.12
CA PHE A 312 -1.72 11.71 -11.07
C PHE A 312 -1.08 13.01 -11.56
N ALA A 313 0.10 13.38 -11.05
CA ALA A 313 0.75 14.66 -11.35
C ALA A 313 0.93 14.89 -12.85
N TYR A 314 1.35 13.85 -13.58
CA TYR A 314 1.63 13.92 -15.01
C TYR A 314 0.45 13.48 -15.89
N SER A 315 -0.71 13.19 -15.29
CA SER A 315 -1.93 12.88 -16.05
C SER A 315 -2.61 14.13 -16.61
N ASN A 316 -3.41 13.92 -17.65
CA ASN A 316 -4.27 14.94 -18.24
C ASN A 316 -3.46 16.19 -18.65
N ASP A 317 -3.90 17.39 -18.27
CA ASP A 317 -3.21 18.65 -18.55
C ASP A 317 -2.23 19.05 -17.41
N GLY A 318 -1.89 18.10 -16.54
CA GLY A 318 -1.18 18.32 -15.28
C GLY A 318 -2.17 18.47 -14.12
N THR A 319 -2.14 17.53 -13.18
CA THR A 319 -2.99 17.57 -11.99
C THR A 319 -2.18 18.07 -10.80
N PRO A 320 -2.63 19.11 -10.08
CA PRO A 320 -2.08 19.45 -8.76
C PRO A 320 -2.17 18.27 -7.80
N SER A 321 -1.04 17.57 -7.61
CA SER A 321 -0.93 16.37 -6.79
C SER A 321 0.00 16.58 -5.61
N ALA A 322 -0.26 15.93 -4.47
CA ALA A 322 0.65 15.93 -3.33
C ALA A 322 0.64 14.58 -2.62
N LEU A 323 1.75 14.29 -1.93
CA LEU A 323 1.99 13.02 -1.26
C LEU A 323 2.07 13.21 0.26
N ILE A 324 1.28 12.42 0.99
CA ILE A 324 1.32 12.27 2.44
C ILE A 324 1.63 10.81 2.76
N SER A 325 2.85 10.52 3.21
CA SER A 325 3.29 9.16 3.45
C SER A 325 3.25 8.76 4.93
N LEU A 326 2.95 7.49 5.21
CA LEU A 326 3.06 6.87 6.51
C LEU A 326 4.47 6.28 6.70
N PRO A 327 5.23 6.67 7.73
CA PRO A 327 6.50 6.03 8.05
C PRO A 327 6.32 4.53 8.36
N LEU A 328 7.14 3.70 7.71
CA LEU A 328 7.08 2.24 7.75
C LEU A 328 8.49 1.65 7.81
N ARG A 329 8.67 0.63 8.64
CA ARG A 329 9.89 -0.20 8.67
C ARG A 329 9.69 -1.47 7.87
N TYR A 330 10.79 -1.95 7.29
CA TYR A 330 10.88 -3.26 6.64
C TYR A 330 9.93 -3.42 5.44
N MET A 331 9.78 -2.35 4.66
CA MET A 331 8.98 -2.31 3.42
C MET A 331 9.32 -3.49 2.50
N HIS A 332 8.30 -4.04 1.85
CA HIS A 332 8.37 -5.18 0.95
C HIS A 332 8.88 -6.47 1.63
N THR A 333 8.63 -6.60 2.93
CA THR A 333 8.85 -7.83 3.69
C THR A 333 7.57 -8.31 4.36
N THR A 334 7.60 -9.48 4.98
CA THR A 334 6.40 -10.03 5.64
C THR A 334 6.14 -9.46 7.03
N VAL A 335 7.01 -8.55 7.50
CA VAL A 335 7.00 -8.00 8.86
C VAL A 335 7.06 -6.47 8.82
N GLU A 336 6.46 -5.87 7.79
CA GLU A 336 6.31 -4.43 7.72
C GLU A 336 5.72 -3.90 9.02
N MET A 337 6.22 -2.75 9.48
CA MET A 337 5.92 -2.28 10.82
C MET A 337 5.66 -0.78 10.84
N VAL A 338 4.49 -0.41 11.37
CA VAL A 338 4.02 0.98 11.47
C VAL A 338 3.53 1.29 12.86
N LYS A 339 3.56 2.58 13.23
CA LYS A 339 3.05 3.04 14.52
C LYS A 339 1.60 3.48 14.40
N LYS A 340 0.74 2.98 15.30
CA LYS A 340 -0.69 3.30 15.34
C LYS A 340 -0.98 4.79 15.32
N ASP A 341 -0.24 5.56 16.12
CA ASP A 341 -0.44 7.00 16.24
C ASP A 341 -0.18 7.74 14.92
N ASP A 342 0.77 7.27 14.09
CA ASP A 342 1.06 7.89 12.79
C ASP A 342 -0.07 7.62 11.79
N ILE A 343 -0.71 6.44 11.85
CA ILE A 343 -1.90 6.12 11.05
C ILE A 343 -3.03 7.10 11.39
N GLU A 344 -3.33 7.27 12.69
CA GLU A 344 -4.37 8.21 13.13
C GLU A 344 -4.06 9.64 12.69
N GLN A 345 -2.81 10.08 12.84
CA GLN A 345 -2.38 11.43 12.45
C GLN A 345 -2.44 11.64 10.94
N THR A 346 -2.14 10.62 10.13
CA THR A 346 -2.25 10.68 8.66
C THR A 346 -3.70 10.83 8.23
N ILE A 347 -4.62 10.04 8.81
CA ILE A 347 -6.07 10.17 8.59
C ILE A 347 -6.55 11.58 8.93
N GLN A 348 -6.17 12.09 10.10
CA GLN A 348 -6.54 13.43 10.56
C GLN A 348 -5.99 14.52 9.62
N LEU A 349 -4.74 14.38 9.16
CA LEU A 349 -4.13 15.34 8.25
C LEU A 349 -4.87 15.40 6.90
N ILE A 350 -5.19 14.24 6.31
CA ILE A 350 -5.98 14.18 5.07
C ILE A 350 -7.37 14.78 5.29
N TYR A 351 -8.08 14.35 6.34
CA TYR A 351 -9.41 14.84 6.71
C TYR A 351 -9.43 16.38 6.83
N HIS A 352 -8.54 16.96 7.63
CA HIS A 352 -8.50 18.42 7.82
C HIS A 352 -8.04 19.16 6.56
N THR A 353 -7.19 18.57 5.73
CA THR A 353 -6.77 19.19 4.46
C THR A 353 -7.96 19.32 3.52
N LEU A 354 -8.79 18.27 3.41
CA LEU A 354 -10.00 18.31 2.58
C LEU A 354 -10.97 19.42 3.00
N LEU A 355 -11.11 19.66 4.31
CA LEU A 355 -11.95 20.75 4.83
C LEU A 355 -11.43 22.16 4.47
N ASN A 356 -10.15 22.28 4.14
CA ASN A 356 -9.54 23.55 3.75
C ASN A 356 -9.45 23.74 2.22
N ILE A 357 -9.84 22.74 1.41
CA ILE A 357 -9.90 22.85 -0.06
C ILE A 357 -11.26 23.42 -0.48
N THR A 358 -11.26 24.30 -1.49
CA THR A 358 -12.50 24.82 -2.09
C THR A 358 -12.35 24.87 -3.62
N PRO A 359 -13.46 24.90 -4.38
CA PRO A 359 -13.41 25.14 -5.83
C PRO A 359 -12.78 26.48 -6.24
N LYS A 360 -12.59 27.41 -5.29
CA LYS A 360 -11.94 28.71 -5.53
C LYS A 360 -10.43 28.70 -5.24
N THR A 361 -9.88 27.58 -4.77
CA THR A 361 -8.45 27.48 -4.47
C THR A 361 -7.66 27.63 -5.78
N ASN A 362 -6.81 28.66 -5.86
CA ASN A 362 -5.96 28.88 -7.01
C ASN A 362 -4.71 28.00 -6.90
N PHE A 363 -4.52 27.10 -7.88
CA PHE A 363 -3.34 26.24 -7.97
C PHE A 363 -2.31 26.73 -9.00
N HIS A 364 -2.50 27.89 -9.62
CA HIS A 364 -1.47 28.49 -10.46
C HIS A 364 -0.39 29.17 -9.62
N TYR A 365 0.88 28.91 -9.96
CA TYR A 365 2.02 29.57 -9.32
C TYR A 365 2.24 31.01 -9.78
N LEU A 366 1.69 31.39 -10.93
CA LEU A 366 1.89 32.67 -11.60
C LEU A 366 0.55 33.27 -12.03
#